data_AF-A0A8T7FWQ8-F1
#
_entry.id   AF-A0A8T7FWQ8-F1
#
_cell.length_a   1.000
_cell.length_b   1.000
_cell.length_c   1.000
_cell.angle_alpha   90.00
_cell.angle_beta   90.00
_cell.angle_gamma   90.00
#
_symmetry.space_group_name_H-M   'P 1'
#
loop_
_entity.id
_entity.type
_entity.pdbx_description
1 polymer ?
#
loop_
_entity_poly.entity_id
_entity_poly.type
_entity_poly.pdbx_seq_one_letter_code
_entity_poly.pdbx_strand_id
1 'polypeptide(L)'
;MKLDNRTGELIAVGASVAAGCQPCLKYHAGKALESGAEGQEIADAIEIGRMVRKGASANMDKFISGLTQNVPSEAAETDSGCGCNPAK
;
A
#
# COMPACT_ATOMS: atom_id res chain seq x y z
N MET A 1 -4.52 26.54 2.44
CA MET A 1 -3.35 25.70 2.11
C MET A 1 -2.45 26.52 1.18
N LYS A 2 -1.11 26.43 1.27
CA LYS A 2 -0.17 27.23 0.44
C LYS A 2 0.18 26.58 -0.91
N LEU A 3 -0.15 25.31 -1.09
CA LEU A 3 0.09 24.57 -2.33
C LEU A 3 -1.00 24.88 -3.35
N ASP A 4 -0.63 24.93 -4.63
CA ASP A 4 -1.60 24.98 -5.73
C ASP A 4 -2.34 23.63 -5.87
N ASN A 5 -3.50 23.64 -6.52
CA ASN A 5 -4.34 22.45 -6.64
C ASN A 5 -3.63 21.28 -7.34
N ARG A 6 -2.88 21.54 -8.41
CA ARG A 6 -2.17 20.48 -9.15
C ARG A 6 -1.14 19.80 -8.26
N THR A 7 -0.32 20.57 -7.57
CA THR A 7 0.66 20.04 -6.61
C THR A 7 -0.02 19.30 -5.45
N GLY A 8 -1.10 19.86 -4.90
CA GLY A 8 -1.87 19.25 -3.82
C GLY A 8 -2.46 17.89 -4.20
N GLU A 9 -3.04 17.78 -5.39
CA GLU A 9 -3.64 16.52 -5.88
C GLU A 9 -2.57 15.47 -6.21
N LEU A 10 -1.42 15.84 -6.78
CA LEU A 10 -0.29 14.91 -6.98
C LEU A 10 0.25 14.35 -5.65
N ILE A 11 0.36 15.18 -4.62
CA ILE A 11 0.71 14.73 -3.27
C ILE A 11 -0.35 13.78 -2.72
N ALA A 12 -1.63 14.11 -2.91
CA ALA A 12 -2.73 13.27 -2.46
C ALA A 12 -2.77 11.90 -3.18
N VAL A 13 -2.41 11.84 -4.46
CA VAL A 13 -2.21 10.59 -5.20
C VAL A 13 -1.14 9.73 -4.54
N GLY A 14 0.06 10.27 -4.32
CA GLY A 14 1.16 9.54 -3.68
C GLY A 14 0.82 9.08 -2.27
N ALA A 15 0.21 9.95 -1.47
CA ALA A 15 -0.25 9.64 -0.12
C ALA A 15 -1.32 8.54 -0.10
N SER A 16 -2.25 8.56 -1.06
CA SER A 16 -3.29 7.52 -1.20
C SER A 16 -2.68 6.14 -1.48
N VAL A 17 -1.66 6.06 -2.33
CA VAL A 17 -0.93 4.80 -2.60
C VAL A 17 -0.16 4.34 -1.37
N ALA A 18 0.53 5.27 -0.69
CA ALA A 18 1.30 4.98 0.52
C ALA A 18 0.40 4.41 1.63
N ALA A 19 -0.80 4.96 1.80
CA ALA A 19 -1.80 4.52 2.77
C ALA A 19 -2.63 3.31 2.31
N GLY A 20 -2.56 2.91 1.03
CA GLY A 20 -3.38 1.82 0.49
C GLY A 20 -4.87 2.17 0.29
N CYS A 21 -5.23 3.45 0.19
CA CYS A 21 -6.63 3.87 0.00
C CYS A 21 -7.00 3.90 -1.50
N GLN A 22 -7.59 2.81 -2.02
CA GLN A 22 -8.06 2.73 -3.41
C GLN A 22 -9.08 3.82 -3.82
N PRO A 23 -10.16 4.11 -3.06
CA PRO A 23 -11.11 5.14 -3.45
C PRO A 23 -10.49 6.55 -3.44
N CYS A 24 -9.60 6.83 -2.47
CA CYS A 24 -8.86 8.09 -2.43
C CYS A 24 -7.97 8.25 -3.67
N LEU A 25 -7.23 7.20 -4.05
CA LEU A 25 -6.38 7.24 -5.24
C LEU A 25 -7.19 7.54 -6.50
N LYS A 26 -8.34 6.88 -6.69
CA LYS A 26 -9.20 7.10 -7.86
C LYS A 26 -9.71 8.55 -7.91
N TYR A 27 -10.12 9.09 -6.76
CA TYR A 27 -10.62 10.45 -6.66
C TYR A 27 -9.52 11.48 -6.97
N HIS A 28 -8.39 11.39 -6.28
CA HIS A 28 -7.30 12.36 -6.40
C HIS A 28 -6.57 12.27 -7.75
N ALA A 29 -6.46 11.07 -8.36
CA ALA A 29 -5.92 10.96 -9.71
C ALA A 29 -6.81 11.66 -10.75
N GLY A 30 -8.14 11.57 -10.61
CA GLY A 30 -9.07 12.33 -11.46
C GLY A 30 -8.92 13.84 -11.26
N LYS A 31 -8.86 14.29 -10.01
CA LYS A 31 -8.70 15.72 -9.67
C LYS A 31 -7.35 16.30 -10.11
N ALA A 32 -6.29 15.50 -10.08
CA ALA A 32 -4.98 15.88 -10.62
C ALA A 32 -5.06 16.17 -12.12
N LEU A 33 -5.71 15.30 -12.90
CA LEU A 33 -5.95 15.51 -14.33
C LEU A 33 -6.79 16.76 -14.59
N GLU A 34 -7.88 16.95 -13.84
CA GLU A 34 -8.73 18.16 -13.93
C GLU A 34 -7.95 19.44 -13.60
N SER A 35 -6.91 19.34 -12.77
CA SER A 35 -6.02 20.45 -12.39
C SER A 35 -4.86 20.66 -13.37
N GLY A 36 -4.83 19.92 -14.49
CA GLY A 36 -3.79 20.04 -15.52
C GLY A 36 -2.51 19.28 -15.23
N ALA A 37 -2.52 18.28 -14.34
CA ALA A 37 -1.41 17.34 -14.24
C ALA A 37 -1.34 16.44 -15.47
N GLU A 38 -0.13 16.10 -15.90
CA GLU A 38 0.07 15.13 -16.95
C GLU A 38 -0.06 13.71 -16.40
N GLY A 39 -0.46 12.77 -17.27
CA GLY A 39 -0.55 11.35 -16.89
C GLY A 39 0.78 10.78 -16.37
N GLN A 40 1.91 11.28 -16.88
CA GLN A 40 3.23 10.88 -16.42
C GLN A 40 3.51 11.34 -14.98
N GLU A 41 3.09 12.56 -14.60
CA GLU A 41 3.27 13.06 -13.23
C GLU A 41 2.47 12.26 -12.21
N ILE A 42 1.26 11.83 -12.60
CA ILE A 42 0.43 10.94 -11.79
C ILE A 42 1.10 9.57 -11.66
N ALA A 43 1.65 9.03 -12.75
CA ALA A 43 2.38 7.76 -12.73
C ALA A 43 3.60 7.84 -11.81
N ASP A 44 4.37 8.93 -11.88
CA ASP A 44 5.52 9.17 -11.01
C ASP A 44 5.09 9.30 -9.54
N ALA A 45 4.02 10.03 -9.24
CA ALA A 45 3.46 10.14 -7.89
C ALA A 45 2.99 8.78 -7.34
N ILE A 46 2.38 7.94 -8.18
CA ILE A 46 2.00 6.57 -7.82
C ILE A 46 3.23 5.73 -7.47
N GLU A 47 4.28 5.81 -8.29
CA GLU A 47 5.48 5.02 -8.05
C GLU A 47 6.23 5.48 -6.79
N ILE A 48 6.30 6.79 -6.55
CA ILE A 48 6.81 7.33 -5.28
C ILE A 48 6.00 6.80 -4.10
N GLY A 49 4.67 6.85 -4.16
CA GLY A 49 3.81 6.30 -3.11
C GLY A 49 4.01 4.79 -2.89
N ARG A 50 4.22 4.02 -3.97
CA ARG A 50 4.53 2.58 -3.91
C ARG A 50 5.86 2.32 -3.22
N MET A 51 6.90 3.08 -3.57
CA MET A 51 8.22 2.97 -2.95
C MET A 51 8.15 3.22 -1.44
N VAL A 52 7.45 4.29 -1.03
CA VAL A 52 7.25 4.61 0.39
C VAL A 52 6.50 3.48 1.10
N ARG A 53 5.42 2.96 0.50
CA ARG A 53 4.66 1.84 1.07
C ARG A 53 5.52 0.60 1.27
N LYS A 54 6.31 0.23 0.25
CA LYS A 54 7.22 -0.92 0.31
C LYS A 54 8.23 -0.77 1.45
N GLY A 55 8.82 0.41 1.59
CA GLY A 55 9.75 0.71 2.69
C GLY A 55 9.07 0.63 4.06
N ALA A 56 7.86 1.20 4.20
CA ALA A 56 7.10 1.17 5.45
C ALA A 56 6.76 -0.28 5.87
N SER A 57 6.21 -1.08 4.96
CA SER A 57 5.89 -2.50 5.22
C SER A 57 7.14 -3.30 5.60
N ALA A 58 8.24 -3.18 4.86
CA ALA A 58 9.46 -3.93 5.14
C ALA A 58 10.07 -3.59 6.51
N ASN A 59 9.98 -2.32 6.96
CA ASN A 59 10.43 -1.94 8.30
C ASN A 59 9.49 -2.45 9.38
N MET A 60 8.18 -2.44 9.13
CA MET A 60 7.19 -3.01 10.04
C MET A 60 7.42 -4.52 10.22
N ASP A 61 7.67 -5.25 9.14
CA ASP A 61 7.95 -6.69 9.19
C ASP A 61 9.19 -7.01 10.03
N LYS A 62 10.26 -6.21 9.88
CA LYS A 62 11.47 -6.32 10.72
C LYS A 62 11.17 -6.05 12.19
N PHE A 63 10.38 -5.01 12.47
CA PHE A 63 9.99 -4.65 13.83
C PHE A 63 9.17 -5.76 14.48
N ILE A 64 8.15 -6.28 13.78
CA ILE A 64 7.34 -7.42 14.24
C ILE A 64 8.21 -8.65 14.49
N SER A 65 9.12 -8.96 13.56
CA SER A 65 10.03 -10.09 13.69
C SER A 65 10.86 -9.98 14.99
N GLY A 66 11.37 -8.79 15.30
CA GLY A 66 12.10 -8.55 16.56
C GLY A 66 11.25 -8.74 17.83
N LEU A 67 9.93 -8.52 17.74
CA LEU A 67 9.01 -8.77 18.85
C LEU A 67 8.67 -10.26 18.99
N THR A 68 8.50 -10.98 17.88
CA THR A 68 8.12 -12.40 17.90
C THR A 68 9.27 -13.34 18.25
N GLN A 69 10.55 -12.91 18.16
CA GLN A 69 11.70 -13.71 18.60
C GLN A 69 11.74 -14.00 20.10
N ASN A 70 10.88 -13.35 20.90
CA ASN A 70 10.72 -13.61 22.34
C ASN A 70 9.45 -14.42 22.66
N VAL A 71 8.73 -14.93 21.66
CA VAL A 71 7.65 -15.89 21.86
C VAL A 71 8.24 -17.30 21.73
N PRO A 72 8.22 -18.13 22.79
CA PRO A 72 8.59 -19.53 22.68
C PRO A 72 7.79 -20.18 21.55
N SER A 73 8.49 -20.75 20.58
CA SER A 73 7.90 -21.56 19.51
C SER A 73 7.43 -22.89 20.10
N GLU A 74 6.16 -23.00 20.44
CA GLU A 74 5.52 -24.30 20.63
C GLU A 74 4.73 -24.68 19.37
N ALA A 75 4.97 -25.93 18.96
CA ALA A 75 4.37 -26.70 17.87
C ALA A 75 4.82 -26.35 16.45
N ALA A 76 5.94 -26.95 16.07
CA ALA A 76 5.95 -27.68 14.82
C ALA A 76 5.10 -28.96 14.96
N GLU A 77 4.30 -29.22 13.93
CA GLU A 77 3.71 -30.51 13.49
C GLU A 77 2.37 -30.99 14.11
N THR A 78 1.30 -31.03 13.28
CA THR A 78 0.80 -32.27 12.65
C THR A 78 -0.41 -32.03 11.73
N ASP A 79 -0.39 -32.75 10.61
CA ASP A 79 -1.44 -33.04 9.65
C ASP A 79 -2.89 -33.02 10.19
N SER A 80 -3.76 -32.22 9.54
CA SER A 80 -5.14 -32.63 9.29
C SER A 80 -5.63 -31.98 7.99
N GLY A 81 -5.73 -32.81 6.97
CA GLY A 81 -5.98 -32.42 5.59
C GLY A 81 -7.19 -31.51 5.37
N CYS A 82 -7.00 -30.48 4.54
CA CYS A 82 -8.10 -29.79 3.89
C CYS A 82 -8.52 -30.60 2.66
N GLY A 83 -9.36 -31.61 2.88
CA GLY A 83 -9.99 -32.40 1.83
C GLY A 83 -11.09 -31.59 1.13
N CYS A 84 -10.71 -30.81 0.11
CA CYS A 84 -11.66 -30.26 -0.86
C CYS A 84 -11.71 -31.18 -2.09
N ASN A 85 -12.56 -32.21 -2.06
CA ASN A 85 -12.97 -32.88 -3.29
C ASN A 85 -14.42 -32.49 -3.63
N PRO A 86 -14.70 -31.95 -4.83
CA PRO A 86 -16.07 -31.68 -5.25
C PRO A 86 -16.75 -33.00 -5.65
N ALA A 87 -17.95 -33.22 -5.10
CA ALA A 87 -18.81 -34.34 -5.43
C ALA A 87 -19.11 -34.42 -6.93
N LYS A 88 -18.93 -35.61 -7.51
CA LYS A 88 -19.53 -36.02 -8.77
C LYS A 88 -20.20 -37.37 -8.56
#